data_AF-A0A7C5X0M4-F1
#
_entry.id   AF-A0A7C5X0M4-F1
#
_cell.length_a   1.000
_cell.length_b   1.000
_cell.length_c   1.000
_cell.angle_alpha   90.00
_cell.angle_beta   90.00
_cell.angle_gamma   90.00
#
_symmetry.space_group_name_H-M   'P 1'
#
loop_
_entity.id
_entity.type
_entity.pdbx_description
1 polymer ?
#
loop_
_entity_poly.entity_id
_entity_poly.type
_entity_poly.pdbx_seq_one_letter_code
_entity_poly.pdbx_strand_id
1 'polypeptide(L)'
;MFAFVEGREDLHPKVEELLAKFPRDPHFLIPVLQAVQEQWGYLPPEGLEKIAERLGISLSRVYGVATFYTQFVFKPRGQNFVRICLGTACHVRGAAQVLEELLRWKEVEVEPVRCLGACALAPVVVTADGKYHGGMTPLKVRTLVQTLRKGRD
;
A
#
# COMPACT_ATOMS: atom_id res chain seq x y z
N MET A 1 -6.41 -6.68 -6.73
CA MET A 1 -5.25 -7.59 -6.96
C MET A 1 -4.14 -6.67 -7.39
N PHE A 2 -3.17 -6.39 -6.52
CA PHE A 2 -2.12 -5.40 -6.81
C PHE A 2 -1.21 -5.95 -7.91
N ALA A 3 -1.37 -5.43 -9.13
CA ALA A 3 -0.47 -5.72 -10.23
C ALA A 3 0.78 -4.86 -10.03
N PHE A 4 1.84 -5.43 -9.47
CA PHE A 4 3.14 -4.77 -9.42
C PHE A 4 3.79 -4.87 -10.79
N VAL A 5 3.57 -3.87 -11.64
CA VAL A 5 4.23 -3.78 -12.96
C VAL A 5 5.67 -3.31 -12.73
N GLU A 6 6.63 -4.22 -12.90
CA GLU A 6 8.04 -3.89 -13.07
C GLU A 6 8.24 -3.29 -14.48
N GLY A 7 8.24 -1.97 -14.59
CA GLY A 7 8.57 -1.31 -15.85
C GLY A 7 8.03 0.11 -15.96
N ARG A 8 8.89 1.05 -16.38
CA ARG A 8 8.47 2.40 -16.78
C ARG A 8 8.00 2.48 -18.25
N GLU A 9 8.18 1.41 -19.02
CA GLU A 9 8.07 1.45 -20.50
C GLU A 9 6.64 1.26 -21.05
N ASP A 10 5.66 0.86 -20.23
CA ASP A 10 4.27 0.60 -20.64
C ASP A 10 3.21 1.48 -19.94
N LEU A 11 3.67 2.52 -19.23
CA LEU A 11 2.84 3.34 -18.34
C LEU A 11 1.78 4.16 -19.10
N HIS A 12 2.18 4.79 -20.21
CA HIS A 12 1.35 5.76 -20.94
C HIS A 12 0.03 5.20 -21.50
N PRO A 13 0.01 4.15 -22.34
CA PRO A 13 -1.23 3.65 -22.93
C PRO A 13 -2.16 3.08 -21.86
N LYS A 14 -1.61 2.41 -20.86
CA LYS A 14 -2.38 1.78 -19.78
C LYS A 14 -3.03 2.80 -18.83
N VAL A 15 -2.35 3.91 -18.52
CA VAL A 15 -2.95 4.99 -17.70
C VAL A 15 -4.13 5.60 -18.44
N GLU A 16 -4.00 5.92 -19.72
CA GLU A 16 -5.10 6.53 -20.48
C GLU A 16 -6.34 5.62 -20.60
N GLU A 17 -6.13 4.32 -20.84
CA GLU A 17 -7.20 3.31 -20.83
C GLU A 17 -7.89 3.21 -19.46
N LEU A 18 -7.12 3.27 -18.38
CA LEU A 18 -7.65 3.23 -17.03
C LEU A 18 -8.45 4.50 -16.71
N LEU A 19 -7.92 5.66 -17.07
CA LEU A 19 -8.58 6.96 -16.92
C LEU A 19 -9.84 7.08 -17.79
N ALA A 20 -9.92 6.34 -18.91
CA ALA A 20 -11.10 6.31 -19.77
C ALA A 20 -12.35 5.77 -19.04
N LYS A 21 -12.17 4.93 -18.02
CA LYS A 21 -13.25 4.33 -17.22
C LYS A 21 -13.90 5.32 -16.24
N PHE A 22 -13.30 6.48 -16.02
CA PHE A 22 -13.77 7.47 -15.04
C PHE A 22 -14.35 8.73 -15.72
N PRO A 23 -15.39 9.35 -15.11
CA PRO A 23 -15.87 10.65 -15.52
C PRO A 23 -14.78 11.72 -15.44
N ARG A 24 -14.85 12.72 -16.33
CA ARG A 24 -13.99 13.92 -16.28
C ARG A 24 -14.50 14.91 -15.24
N ASP A 25 -14.51 14.47 -13.99
CA ASP A 25 -15.03 15.26 -12.86
C ASP A 25 -14.00 15.24 -11.71
N PRO A 26 -13.54 16.41 -11.22
CA PRO A 26 -12.64 16.53 -10.08
C PRO A 26 -13.04 15.72 -8.83
N HIS A 27 -14.33 15.44 -8.63
CA HIS A 27 -14.80 14.62 -7.52
C HIS A 27 -14.29 13.17 -7.56
N PHE A 28 -13.85 12.69 -8.72
CA PHE A 28 -13.31 11.34 -8.92
C PHE A 28 -11.79 11.24 -8.67
N LEU A 29 -11.14 12.29 -8.18
CA LEU A 29 -9.70 12.31 -7.94
C LEU A 29 -9.22 11.14 -7.05
N ILE A 30 -9.88 10.89 -5.92
CA ILE A 30 -9.49 9.81 -5.01
C ILE A 30 -9.67 8.42 -5.67
N PRO A 31 -10.85 8.07 -6.24
CA PRO A 31 -11.03 6.81 -6.97
C PRO A 31 -10.00 6.60 -8.08
N VAL A 32 -9.68 7.66 -8.84
CA VAL A 32 -8.70 7.60 -9.92
C VAL A 32 -7.30 7.33 -9.38
N LEU A 33 -6.87 8.03 -8.33
CA LEU A 33 -5.59 7.78 -7.66
C LEU A 33 -5.50 6.34 -7.12
N GLN A 34 -6.59 5.82 -6.55
CA GLN A 34 -6.64 4.44 -6.06
C GLN A 34 -6.49 3.42 -7.20
N ALA A 35 -7.18 3.63 -8.33
CA ALA A 35 -7.11 2.75 -9.48
C ALA A 35 -5.70 2.73 -10.11
N VAL A 36 -5.06 3.90 -10.20
CA VAL A 36 -3.66 4.01 -10.66
C VAL A 36 -2.74 3.27 -9.68
N GLN A 37 -2.85 3.52 -8.38
CA GLN A 37 -2.02 2.81 -7.42
C GLN A 37 -2.27 1.30 -7.38
N GLU A 38 -3.50 0.82 -7.63
CA GLU A 38 -3.78 -0.62 -7.71
C GLU A 38 -3.10 -1.28 -8.93
N GLN A 39 -3.02 -0.54 -10.04
CA GLN A 39 -2.47 -1.01 -11.30
C GLN A 39 -0.93 -1.01 -11.35
N TRP A 40 -0.26 -0.08 -10.65
CA TRP A 40 1.21 0.04 -10.65
C TRP A 40 1.86 -0.22 -9.28
N GLY A 41 1.08 -0.31 -8.20
CA GLY A 41 1.58 -0.42 -6.83
C GLY A 41 2.09 0.90 -6.22
N TYR A 42 2.17 1.97 -7.01
CA TYR A 42 2.54 3.33 -6.59
C TYR A 42 1.93 4.37 -7.54
N LEU A 43 2.10 5.65 -7.21
CA LEU A 43 1.69 6.79 -8.01
C LEU A 43 2.89 7.35 -8.81
N PRO A 44 3.02 7.02 -10.10
CA PRO A 44 4.06 7.58 -10.95
C PRO A 44 3.82 9.08 -11.23
N PRO A 45 4.87 9.93 -11.29
CA PRO A 45 4.72 11.36 -11.59
C PRO A 45 3.95 11.63 -12.89
N GLU A 46 4.27 10.90 -13.96
CA GLU A 46 3.61 10.96 -15.27
C GLU A 46 2.10 10.62 -15.16
N GLY A 47 1.76 9.64 -14.31
CA GLY A 47 0.36 9.31 -14.03
C GLY A 47 -0.38 10.44 -13.35
N LEU A 48 0.25 11.15 -12.41
CA LEU A 48 -0.34 12.30 -11.72
C LEU A 48 -0.59 13.47 -12.68
N GLU A 49 0.32 13.71 -13.63
CA GLU A 49 0.15 14.69 -14.69
C GLU A 49 -1.06 14.36 -15.57
N LYS A 50 -1.22 13.11 -15.99
CA LYS A 50 -2.38 12.67 -16.77
C LYS A 50 -3.70 12.75 -16.02
N ILE A 51 -3.68 12.47 -14.72
CA ILE A 51 -4.87 12.65 -13.87
C ILE A 51 -5.26 14.13 -13.81
N ALA A 52 -4.28 15.03 -13.64
CA ALA A 52 -4.50 16.47 -13.61
C ALA A 52 -5.12 16.98 -14.93
N GLU A 53 -4.54 16.58 -16.06
CA GLU A 53 -5.04 16.89 -17.41
C GLU A 53 -6.47 16.38 -17.61
N ARG A 54 -6.72 15.12 -17.26
CA ARG A 54 -8.01 14.46 -17.49
C ARG A 54 -9.14 15.04 -16.66
N LEU A 55 -8.87 15.37 -15.40
CA LEU A 55 -9.85 15.90 -14.46
C LEU A 55 -9.98 17.43 -14.52
N GLY A 56 -9.12 18.12 -15.30
CA GLY A 56 -9.16 19.57 -15.45
C GLY A 56 -8.77 20.32 -14.18
N ILE A 57 -7.84 19.79 -13.39
CA ILE A 57 -7.37 20.40 -12.14
C ILE A 57 -5.86 20.62 -12.18
N SER A 58 -5.34 21.50 -11.32
CA SER A 58 -3.91 21.72 -11.23
C SER A 58 -3.18 20.50 -10.68
N LEU A 59 -1.97 20.26 -11.19
CA LEU A 59 -1.07 19.22 -10.66
C LEU A 59 -0.80 19.42 -9.16
N SER A 60 -0.70 20.67 -8.70
CA SER A 60 -0.56 21.00 -7.28
C SER A 60 -1.72 20.49 -6.42
N ARG A 61 -2.96 20.52 -6.94
CA ARG A 61 -4.14 20.00 -6.24
C ARG A 61 -4.10 18.48 -6.17
N VAL A 62 -3.67 17.82 -7.24
CA VAL A 62 -3.46 16.36 -7.26
C VAL A 62 -2.43 15.96 -6.21
N TYR A 63 -1.25 16.60 -6.20
CA TYR A 63 -0.23 16.34 -5.19
C TYR A 63 -0.73 16.63 -3.78
N GLY A 64 -1.44 17.75 -3.57
CA GLY A 64 -1.99 18.10 -2.26
C GLY A 64 -2.87 16.98 -1.69
N VAL A 65 -3.77 16.42 -2.51
CA VAL A 65 -4.63 15.29 -2.10
C VAL A 65 -3.82 14.01 -1.93
N ALA A 66 -2.92 13.69 -2.87
CA ALA A 66 -2.12 12.47 -2.81
C ALA A 66 -1.17 12.46 -1.59
N THR A 67 -0.63 13.61 -1.18
CA THR A 67 0.21 13.71 0.02
C THR A 67 -0.60 13.76 1.32
N PHE A 68 -1.86 14.18 1.27
CA PHE A 68 -2.71 14.27 2.45
C PHE A 68 -3.10 12.88 2.98
N TYR A 69 -3.36 11.92 2.09
CA TYR A 69 -3.72 10.55 2.48
C TYR A 69 -2.49 9.63 2.51
N THR A 70 -2.17 9.11 3.69
CA THR A 70 -1.04 8.20 3.94
C THR A 70 -1.11 6.87 3.17
N GLN A 71 -2.27 6.52 2.63
CA GLN A 71 -2.44 5.32 1.80
C GLN A 71 -1.72 5.41 0.44
N PHE A 72 -1.47 6.64 -0.03
CA PHE A 72 -0.88 6.87 -1.34
C PHE A 72 0.65 6.89 -1.25
N VAL A 73 1.28 6.19 -2.17
CA VAL A 73 2.73 5.95 -2.18
C VAL A 73 3.29 6.42 -3.53
N PHE A 74 4.31 7.27 -3.49
CA PHE A 74 4.92 7.86 -4.68
C PHE A 74 6.10 7.07 -5.24
N LYS A 75 6.53 6.03 -4.52
CA LYS A 75 7.68 5.21 -4.88
C LYS A 75 7.27 3.73 -4.86
N PRO A 76 7.80 2.91 -5.78
CA PRO A 76 7.57 1.47 -5.73
C PRO A 76 8.06 0.92 -4.39
N ARG A 77 7.21 0.15 -3.72
CA ARG A 77 7.58 -0.64 -2.53
C ARG A 77 7.84 -2.07 -2.94
N GLY A 78 8.80 -2.71 -2.27
CA GLY A 78 9.10 -4.12 -2.51
C GLY A 78 7.99 -5.05 -2.03
N GLN A 79 8.03 -6.31 -2.49
CA GLN A 79 7.06 -7.35 -2.10
C GLN A 79 7.14 -7.71 -0.60
N ASN A 80 8.28 -7.45 0.03
CA ASN A 80 8.51 -7.72 1.45
C ASN A 80 8.04 -6.56 2.34
N PHE A 81 6.88 -5.98 2.05
CA PHE A 81 6.32 -4.88 2.84
C PHE A 81 5.23 -5.40 3.78
N VAL A 82 5.27 -4.98 5.04
CA VAL A 82 4.28 -5.33 6.05
C VAL A 82 3.85 -4.13 6.89
N ARG A 83 2.55 -4.04 7.19
CA ARG A 83 1.97 -3.09 8.14
C ARG A 83 1.62 -3.79 9.43
N ILE A 84 2.06 -3.27 10.57
CA ILE A 84 1.72 -3.82 11.88
C ILE A 84 0.86 -2.85 12.68
N CYS A 85 -0.27 -3.34 13.20
CA CYS A 85 -1.16 -2.56 14.03
C CYS A 85 -0.61 -2.40 15.45
N LEU A 86 -0.41 -1.15 15.87
CA LEU A 86 -0.03 -0.75 17.22
C LEU A 86 -1.18 -0.03 17.95
N GLY A 87 -2.43 -0.29 17.52
CA GLY A 87 -3.62 0.21 18.20
C GLY A 87 -3.81 -0.42 19.56
N THR A 88 -4.68 0.15 20.38
CA THR A 88 -4.90 -0.27 21.78
C THR A 88 -5.11 -1.77 21.93
N ALA A 89 -6.01 -2.36 21.15
CA ALA A 89 -6.30 -3.80 21.18
C ALA A 89 -5.09 -4.68 20.78
N CYS A 90 -4.28 -4.24 19.82
CA CYS A 90 -3.07 -4.96 19.42
C CYS A 90 -1.93 -4.76 20.42
N HIS A 91 -1.81 -3.55 20.98
CA HIS A 91 -0.82 -3.21 21.99
C HIS A 91 -0.98 -4.07 23.25
N VAL A 92 -2.20 -4.18 23.81
CA VAL A 92 -2.46 -5.01 25.00
C VAL A 92 -2.27 -6.51 24.74
N ARG A 93 -2.38 -6.95 23.47
CA ARG A 93 -2.13 -8.34 23.06
C ARG A 93 -0.68 -8.62 22.65
N GLY A 94 0.24 -7.70 22.92
CA GLY A 94 1.68 -7.93 22.71
C GLY A 94 2.20 -7.59 21.31
N ALA A 95 1.54 -6.69 20.56
CA ALA A 95 2.02 -6.27 19.24
C ALA A 95 3.45 -5.66 19.26
N ALA A 96 3.91 -5.13 20.39
CA ALA A 96 5.29 -4.67 20.55
C ALA A 96 6.32 -5.79 20.31
N GLN A 97 6.06 -6.99 20.83
CA GLN A 97 6.95 -8.16 20.63
C GLN A 97 6.96 -8.62 19.16
N VAL A 98 5.81 -8.50 18.49
CA VAL A 98 5.69 -8.81 17.06
C VAL A 98 6.46 -7.79 16.23
N LEU A 99 6.37 -6.50 16.57
CA LEU A 99 7.14 -5.43 15.92
C LEU A 99 8.64 -5.66 16.10
N GLU A 100 9.10 -5.93 17.32
CA GLU A 100 10.51 -6.19 17.59
C GLU A 100 11.05 -7.37 16.78
N GLU A 101 10.31 -8.48 16.69
CA GLU A 101 10.74 -9.61 15.86
C GLU A 101 10.75 -9.25 14.37
N LEU A 102 9.77 -8.48 13.88
CA LEU A 102 9.74 -8.00 12.48
C LEU A 102 10.94 -7.13 12.14
N LEU A 103 11.32 -6.21 13.03
CA LEU A 103 12.46 -5.30 12.83
C LEU A 103 13.82 -6.01 12.76
N ARG A 104 13.92 -7.27 13.20
CA ARG A 104 15.13 -8.09 13.04
C ARG A 104 15.36 -8.50 11.58
N TRP A 105 14.34 -8.48 10.74
CA TRP A 105 14.40 -8.88 9.34
C TRP A 105 14.63 -7.65 8.45
N LYS A 106 15.91 -7.32 8.17
CA LYS A 106 16.30 -6.16 7.33
C LYS A 106 15.76 -6.20 5.90
N GLU A 107 15.36 -7.37 5.44
CA GLU A 107 14.81 -7.63 4.10
C GLU A 107 13.33 -7.26 3.99
N VAL A 108 12.68 -6.97 5.13
CA VAL A 108 11.25 -6.66 5.25
C VAL A 108 11.11 -5.19 5.62
N GLU A 109 10.37 -4.45 4.81
CA GLU A 109 9.98 -3.08 5.10
C GLU A 109 8.78 -3.10 6.06
N VAL A 110 8.97 -2.59 7.28
CA VAL A 110 7.97 -2.63 8.34
C VAL A 110 7.40 -1.24 8.56
N GLU A 111 6.10 -1.07 8.35
CA GLU A 111 5.38 0.17 8.61
C GLU A 111 4.46 0.01 9.85
N PRO A 112 4.77 0.67 10.97
CA PRO A 112 3.90 0.68 12.12
C PRO A 112 2.68 1.59 11.87
N VAL A 113 1.48 1.05 12.02
CA VAL A 113 0.22 1.78 11.83
C VAL A 113 -0.59 1.81 13.12
N ARG A 114 -1.42 2.84 13.30
CA ARG A 114 -2.18 3.03 14.54
C ARG A 114 -3.39 2.13 14.66
N CYS A 115 -4.14 1.88 13.60
CA CYS A 115 -5.30 0.99 13.66
C CYS A 115 -5.59 0.42 12.27
N LEU A 116 -6.00 -0.83 12.23
CA LEU A 116 -6.43 -1.53 11.01
C LEU A 116 -7.89 -1.98 11.08
N GLY A 117 -8.64 -1.58 12.12
CA GLY A 117 -10.06 -1.95 12.30
C GLY A 117 -10.35 -3.43 12.59
N ALA A 118 -9.35 -4.31 12.51
CA ALA A 118 -9.49 -5.76 12.69
C ALA A 118 -9.21 -6.22 14.15
N CYS A 119 -9.77 -5.53 15.15
CA CYS A 119 -9.47 -5.78 16.57
C CYS A 119 -9.77 -7.21 17.02
N ALA A 120 -10.75 -7.88 16.42
CA ALA A 120 -11.06 -9.28 16.71
C ALA A 120 -9.87 -10.24 16.43
N LEU A 121 -9.01 -9.86 15.48
CA LEU A 121 -7.85 -10.63 15.04
C LEU A 121 -6.54 -10.19 15.71
N ALA A 122 -6.58 -9.29 16.70
CA ALA A 122 -5.39 -8.75 17.32
C ALA A 122 -4.48 -9.84 17.95
N PRO A 123 -3.13 -9.72 17.85
CA PRO A 123 -2.36 -8.74 17.08
C PRO A 123 -2.43 -8.95 15.56
N VAL A 124 -2.53 -7.85 14.80
CA VAL A 124 -2.72 -7.88 13.33
C VAL A 124 -1.51 -7.35 12.58
N VAL A 125 -1.12 -8.09 11.55
CA VAL A 125 -0.16 -7.67 10.51
C VAL A 125 -0.83 -7.79 9.15
N VAL A 126 -0.57 -6.85 8.23
CA VAL A 126 -1.05 -6.87 6.84
C VAL A 126 0.13 -6.89 5.89
N THR A 127 0.13 -7.79 4.91
CA THR A 127 1.18 -7.88 3.88
C THR A 127 0.92 -6.93 2.72
N ALA A 128 1.90 -6.80 1.81
CA ALA A 128 1.81 -6.01 0.59
C ALA A 128 0.55 -6.34 -0.25
N ASP A 129 0.10 -7.60 -0.26
CA ASP A 129 -1.10 -8.04 -0.98
C ASP A 129 -2.42 -7.56 -0.35
N GLY A 130 -2.37 -6.90 0.80
CA GLY A 130 -3.55 -6.50 1.57
C GLY A 130 -4.16 -7.63 2.42
N LYS A 131 -3.48 -8.78 2.54
CA LYS A 131 -3.96 -9.91 3.37
C LYS A 131 -3.77 -9.62 4.85
N TYR A 132 -4.81 -9.89 5.64
CA TYR A 132 -4.79 -9.74 7.08
C TYR A 132 -4.31 -11.02 7.76
N HIS A 133 -3.30 -10.89 8.61
CA HIS A 133 -2.76 -11.96 9.44
C HIS A 133 -3.06 -11.66 10.91
N GLY A 134 -3.94 -12.47 11.49
CA GLY A 134 -4.40 -12.34 12.87
C GLY A 134 -3.71 -13.26 13.86
N GLY A 135 -3.81 -12.91 15.15
CA GLY A 135 -3.24 -13.68 16.25
C GLY A 135 -1.74 -13.86 16.06
N MET A 136 -1.06 -12.79 15.61
CA MET A 136 0.36 -12.81 15.31
C MET A 136 1.18 -12.93 16.58
N THR A 137 2.18 -13.79 16.52
CA THR A 137 3.18 -14.01 17.57
C THR A 137 4.58 -13.95 16.93
N PRO A 138 5.66 -13.73 17.70
CA PRO A 138 7.02 -13.76 17.16
C PRO A 138 7.34 -15.04 16.37
N LEU A 139 6.79 -16.20 16.77
CA LEU A 139 6.95 -17.45 16.02
C LEU A 139 6.27 -17.39 14.65
N LYS A 140 5.02 -16.91 14.58
CA LYS A 140 4.29 -16.75 13.32
C LYS A 140 4.91 -15.71 12.40
N VAL A 141 5.59 -14.69 12.95
CA VAL A 141 6.36 -13.72 12.16
C VAL A 141 7.42 -14.43 11.32
N ARG A 142 8.16 -15.39 11.89
CA ARG A 142 9.17 -16.14 11.12
C ARG A 142 8.58 -16.88 9.93
N THR A 143 7.46 -17.57 10.14
CA THR A 143 6.75 -18.28 9.06
C THR A 143 6.24 -17.30 8.01
N LEU A 144 5.71 -16.14 8.43
CA LEU A 144 5.25 -15.09 7.52
C LEU A 144 6.40 -14.58 6.65
N VAL A 145 7.54 -14.22 7.25
CA VAL A 145 8.71 -13.71 6.53
C VAL A 145 9.28 -14.78 5.59
N GLN A 146 9.32 -16.05 5.99
CA GLN A 146 9.72 -17.14 5.10
C GLN A 146 8.78 -17.29 3.89
N THR A 147 7.49 -17.09 4.08
CA THR A 147 6.50 -17.12 2.98
C THR A 147 6.72 -15.95 2.03
N LEU A 148 6.95 -14.74 2.56
CA LEU A 148 7.27 -13.56 1.77
C LEU A 148 8.56 -13.76 0.95
N ARG A 149 9.58 -14.43 1.51
CA ARG A 149 10.82 -14.77 0.80
C ARG A 149 10.61 -15.79 -0.33
N LYS A 150 9.70 -16.75 -0.15
CA LYS A 150 9.43 -17.83 -1.14
C LYS A 150 8.59 -17.36 -2.33
N GLY A 151 7.85 -16.26 -2.21
CA GLY A 151 7.14 -15.65 -3.36
C GLY A 151 8.06 -14.96 -4.38
N ARG A 152 9.38 -15.14 -4.26
CA ARG A 152 10.43 -14.59 -5.13
C ARG A 152 10.85 -15.55 -6.27
N ASP A 153 10.40 -16.80 -6.25
CA ASP A 153 10.67 -17.80 -7.31
C ASP A 153 9.47 -17.96 -8.27
#